data_AF-A0AB39M0C4-F1
#
_entry.id   AF-A0AB39M0C4-F1
#
_cell.length_a   1.000
_cell.length_b   1.000
_cell.length_c   1.000
_cell.angle_alpha   90.00
_cell.angle_beta   90.00
_cell.angle_gamma   90.00
#
_symmetry.space_group_name_H-M   'P 1'
#
loop_
_entity.id
_entity.type
_entity.pdbx_description
1 polymer ?
#
loop_
_entity_poly.entity_id
_entity_poly.type
_entity_poly.pdbx_seq_one_letter_code
_entity_poly.pdbx_strand_id
1 'polypeptide(L)'
;MATTSRRRRWASLLGVTALAVATGGALACPAGASTNVDFPTHCIPPAVAGIPPIDGTTTAAITVDNTAPKVGDTVTVTYTVVKPAASNPTAIALPADIMTPTGKVTLGGAQTGSVTVAGPKKNDPVPGNGAFPSFSMTGTFTVTTPGAITLSPGDYNIHTSYILELDTPCTVTNPPAPVSETVTATATTPVNTRAISLGSASGNAGDSVTVTGSNFTPGATVTLAGRSGTAQTADTATVTASASGAISGSLVVNDKTTTGIVAYEGNAWSDDLGAGPAAYVVNDTTPVPPGSQKLTTTVKAGTLSMAQAGDAVGLSAVDFGKGGASTGALNTVTVQDFRGGPAGWSLTGKVTDFTGPGAKIDAGALSWTPACATKAGSPSTCVAGSAGTVGTSGATLASTPDGTLTGGQFTVDAGLSLDVPAFTPPGSYSGVLTLTLT
;
A
#
# COMPACT_ATOMS: atom_id res chain seq x y z
N MET A 1 12.04 -8.50 84.04
CA MET A 1 10.74 -9.19 83.92
C MET A 1 10.17 -8.84 82.56
N ALA A 2 9.94 -9.84 81.73
CA ALA A 2 9.55 -9.74 80.32
C ALA A 2 8.11 -9.15 80.16
N THR A 3 7.60 -8.71 79.00
CA THR A 3 7.60 -9.36 77.68
C THR A 3 6.98 -8.42 76.62
N THR A 4 7.43 -8.58 75.36
CA THR A 4 6.72 -8.44 74.06
C THR A 4 6.15 -7.09 73.57
N SER A 5 6.56 -6.65 72.37
CA SER A 5 5.73 -6.85 71.16
C SER A 5 6.41 -6.46 69.83
N ARG A 6 6.29 -7.41 68.90
CA ARG A 6 6.31 -7.44 67.42
C ARG A 6 6.79 -6.24 66.59
N ARG A 7 7.83 -6.54 65.79
CA ARG A 7 8.19 -5.87 64.52
C ARG A 7 7.07 -6.03 63.48
N ARG A 8 6.65 -4.92 62.84
CA ARG A 8 5.98 -4.91 61.53
C ARG A 8 6.83 -4.09 60.57
N ARG A 9 7.34 -4.75 59.53
CA ARG A 9 8.01 -4.12 58.38
C ARG A 9 6.94 -3.52 57.47
N TRP A 10 7.07 -2.24 57.15
CA TRP A 10 6.28 -1.56 56.14
C TRP A 10 7.08 -1.63 54.83
N ALA A 11 6.50 -2.23 53.80
CA ALA A 11 7.03 -2.20 52.44
C ALA A 11 6.02 -1.42 51.58
N SER A 12 6.48 -0.28 51.07
CA SER A 12 5.79 0.61 50.16
C SER A 12 5.76 -0.04 48.77
N LEU A 13 4.58 -0.31 48.23
CA LEU A 13 4.38 -0.69 46.83
C LEU A 13 3.79 0.50 46.09
N LEU A 14 4.61 1.08 45.21
CA LEU A 14 4.23 2.08 44.22
C LEU A 14 3.39 1.39 43.13
N GLY A 15 2.13 1.82 43.00
CA GLY A 15 1.27 1.42 41.89
C GLY A 15 1.61 2.20 40.63
N VAL A 16 2.00 1.50 39.56
CA VAL A 16 2.08 2.04 38.21
C VAL A 16 0.76 1.69 37.52
N THR A 17 -0.12 2.67 37.37
CA THR A 17 -1.32 2.57 36.53
C THR A 17 -0.92 2.74 35.07
N ALA A 18 -0.80 1.62 34.35
CA ALA A 18 -0.71 1.60 32.90
C ALA A 18 -2.10 1.92 32.31
N LEU A 19 -2.23 3.11 31.73
CA LEU A 19 -3.42 3.52 30.98
C LEU A 19 -3.30 2.92 29.57
N ALA A 20 -3.98 1.80 29.34
CA ALA A 20 -4.12 1.21 28.01
C ALA A 20 -5.09 2.06 27.16
N VAL A 21 -4.54 2.85 26.23
CA VAL A 21 -5.32 3.44 25.15
C VAL A 21 -5.32 2.43 24.00
N ALA A 22 -6.39 1.65 23.91
CA ALA A 22 -6.68 0.82 22.77
C ALA A 22 -7.09 1.72 21.59
N THR A 23 -6.17 1.96 20.66
CA THR A 23 -6.50 2.35 19.29
C THR A 23 -6.04 1.21 18.39
N GLY A 24 -6.98 0.66 17.63
CA GLY A 24 -6.80 -0.54 16.81
C GLY A 24 -5.82 -0.29 15.67
N GLY A 25 -4.52 -0.52 15.93
CA GLY A 25 -3.57 -0.84 14.89
C GLY A 25 -3.70 -2.33 14.58
N ALA A 26 -4.25 -2.66 13.41
CA ALA A 26 -4.03 -3.99 12.85
C ALA A 26 -2.51 -4.19 12.78
N LEU A 27 -2.00 -5.13 13.58
CA LEU A 27 -0.63 -5.59 13.49
C LEU A 27 -0.42 -6.07 12.05
N ALA A 28 0.26 -5.27 11.23
CA ALA A 28 0.66 -5.67 9.90
C ALA A 28 1.62 -6.84 10.07
N CYS A 29 1.13 -8.06 9.84
CA CYS A 29 1.99 -9.23 9.71
C CYS A 29 2.90 -8.98 8.49
N PRO A 30 4.23 -9.13 8.62
CA PRO A 30 5.10 -9.03 7.46
C PRO A 30 4.65 -10.04 6.40
N ALA A 31 4.76 -9.66 5.12
CA ALA A 31 4.62 -10.61 4.01
C ALA A 31 5.57 -11.79 4.27
N GLY A 32 5.01 -12.96 4.57
CA GLY A 32 5.78 -14.16 4.88
C GLY A 32 5.99 -14.97 3.62
N ALA A 33 7.23 -15.37 3.35
CA ALA A 33 7.52 -16.27 2.24
C ALA A 33 6.66 -17.54 2.32
N SER A 34 6.16 -18.02 1.17
CA SER A 34 5.43 -19.27 1.03
C SER A 34 6.03 -20.40 1.87
N THR A 35 5.22 -21.03 2.70
CA THR A 35 5.58 -22.19 3.51
C THR A 35 4.68 -23.38 3.26
N ASN A 36 5.25 -24.58 3.39
CA ASN A 36 4.45 -25.81 3.46
C ASN A 36 3.63 -25.79 4.75
N VAL A 37 2.33 -26.04 4.62
CA VAL A 37 1.41 -26.16 5.74
C VAL A 37 0.70 -27.51 5.71
N ASP A 38 0.51 -28.08 6.90
CA ASP A 38 -0.22 -29.32 7.11
C ASP A 38 -1.64 -29.00 7.59
N PHE A 39 -2.64 -29.66 7.02
CA PHE A 39 -4.03 -29.48 7.43
C PHE A 39 -4.84 -30.79 7.33
N PRO A 40 -5.77 -31.02 8.27
CA PRO A 40 -6.60 -32.20 8.26
C PRO A 40 -7.61 -32.13 7.11
N THR A 41 -7.75 -33.25 6.39
CA THR A 41 -8.51 -33.36 5.16
C THR A 41 -9.35 -34.62 5.18
N HIS A 42 -10.59 -34.50 4.73
CA HIS A 42 -11.53 -35.59 4.53
C HIS A 42 -11.73 -35.81 3.03
N CYS A 43 -11.29 -36.94 2.52
CA CYS A 43 -11.41 -37.29 1.11
C CYS A 43 -12.46 -38.38 0.93
N ILE A 44 -13.33 -38.23 -0.07
CA ILE A 44 -14.35 -39.23 -0.41
C ILE A 44 -13.89 -39.95 -1.68
N PRO A 45 -13.45 -41.22 -1.60
CA PRO A 45 -13.10 -41.99 -2.79
C PRO A 45 -14.28 -42.15 -3.75
N PRO A 46 -14.04 -42.41 -5.05
CA PRO A 46 -15.10 -42.68 -6.00
C PRO A 46 -15.90 -43.90 -5.56
N ALA A 47 -17.24 -43.84 -5.62
CA ALA A 47 -18.12 -44.88 -5.08
C ALA A 47 -17.84 -46.29 -5.66
N VAL A 48 -17.36 -46.37 -6.91
CA VAL A 48 -16.95 -47.62 -7.58
C VAL A 48 -15.83 -48.36 -6.85
N ALA A 49 -15.01 -47.66 -6.05
CA ALA A 49 -13.95 -48.28 -5.26
C ALA A 49 -14.50 -49.07 -4.05
N GLY A 50 -15.70 -48.74 -3.56
CA GLY A 50 -16.30 -49.43 -2.40
C GLY A 50 -15.56 -49.25 -1.08
N ILE A 51 -14.75 -48.18 -0.96
CA ILE A 51 -13.91 -47.88 0.22
C ILE A 51 -14.55 -46.73 1.03
N PRO A 52 -14.49 -46.77 2.37
CA PRO A 52 -14.96 -45.67 3.20
C PRO A 52 -14.18 -44.36 2.96
N PRO A 53 -14.73 -43.21 3.37
CA PRO A 53 -14.00 -41.95 3.36
C PRO A 53 -12.66 -42.03 4.10
N ILE A 54 -11.70 -41.22 3.65
CA ILE A 54 -10.33 -41.18 4.15
C ILE A 54 -10.11 -39.86 4.90
N ASP A 55 -9.82 -39.96 6.19
CA ASP A 55 -9.35 -38.83 7.00
C ASP A 55 -7.83 -38.89 7.13
N GLY A 56 -7.15 -37.80 6.78
CA GLY A 56 -5.70 -37.72 6.84
C GLY A 56 -5.17 -36.30 6.80
N THR A 57 -3.85 -36.18 6.78
CA THR A 57 -3.16 -34.87 6.68
C THR A 57 -2.76 -34.62 5.23
N THR A 58 -3.15 -33.47 4.69
CA THR A 58 -2.59 -32.94 3.44
C THR A 58 -1.50 -31.93 3.77
N THR A 59 -0.36 -32.01 3.07
CA THR A 59 0.69 -30.98 3.07
C THR A 59 0.63 -30.20 1.77
N ALA A 60 0.60 -28.87 1.84
CA ALA A 60 0.56 -28.03 0.63
C ALA A 60 1.26 -26.67 0.82
N ALA A 61 1.56 -26.01 -0.30
CA ALA A 61 2.11 -24.66 -0.33
C ALA A 61 1.38 -23.81 -1.39
N ILE A 62 1.25 -22.52 -1.11
CA ILE A 62 0.73 -21.52 -2.04
C ILE A 62 1.83 -20.53 -2.36
N THR A 63 2.12 -20.30 -3.63
CA THR A 63 3.00 -19.23 -4.09
C THR A 63 2.23 -18.26 -4.97
N VAL A 64 2.72 -17.03 -5.06
CA VAL A 64 2.18 -16.00 -5.97
C VAL A 64 3.26 -15.49 -6.91
N ASP A 65 2.85 -14.92 -8.04
CA ASP A 65 3.74 -14.22 -8.97
C ASP A 65 4.14 -12.81 -8.47
N ASN A 66 3.28 -12.19 -7.65
CA ASN A 66 3.50 -10.85 -7.10
C ASN A 66 3.14 -10.80 -5.60
N THR A 67 4.15 -10.67 -4.75
CA THR A 67 4.00 -10.59 -3.28
C THR A 67 3.68 -9.18 -2.77
N ALA A 68 3.83 -8.16 -3.62
CA ALA A 68 3.56 -6.76 -3.30
C ALA A 68 2.66 -6.09 -4.36
N PRO A 69 1.44 -6.61 -4.59
CA PRO A 69 0.55 -6.07 -5.61
C PRO A 69 0.01 -4.68 -5.23
N LYS A 70 -0.51 -3.97 -6.22
CA LYS A 70 -1.28 -2.75 -6.03
C LYS A 70 -2.77 -3.04 -6.19
N VAL A 71 -3.62 -2.20 -5.62
CA VAL A 71 -5.06 -2.25 -5.92
C VAL A 71 -5.28 -2.14 -7.44
N GLY A 72 -6.03 -3.07 -8.02
CA GLY A 72 -6.23 -3.21 -9.46
C GLY A 72 -5.31 -4.24 -10.13
N ASP A 73 -4.20 -4.64 -9.49
CA ASP A 73 -3.35 -5.70 -10.02
C ASP A 73 -4.07 -7.05 -9.99
N THR A 74 -3.76 -7.90 -10.97
CA THR A 74 -4.16 -9.31 -10.99
C THR A 74 -2.99 -10.15 -10.52
N VAL A 75 -3.21 -10.96 -9.48
CA VAL A 75 -2.22 -11.86 -8.88
C VAL A 75 -2.50 -13.29 -9.33
N THR A 76 -1.49 -13.97 -9.85
CA THR A 76 -1.53 -15.39 -10.16
C THR A 76 -1.13 -16.18 -8.93
N VAL A 77 -2.00 -17.10 -8.52
CA VAL A 77 -1.80 -17.99 -7.39
C VAL A 77 -1.49 -19.39 -7.91
N THR A 78 -0.43 -20.00 -7.40
CA THR A 78 -0.10 -21.41 -7.62
C THR A 78 -0.29 -22.18 -6.33
N TYR A 79 -1.26 -23.09 -6.31
CA TYR A 79 -1.55 -23.97 -5.18
C TYR A 79 -0.94 -25.36 -5.47
N THR A 80 0.07 -25.75 -4.70
CA THR A 80 0.77 -27.03 -4.83
C THR A 80 0.41 -27.95 -3.68
N VAL A 81 -0.29 -29.05 -3.98
CA VAL A 81 -0.49 -30.14 -3.03
C VAL A 81 0.76 -31.01 -3.07
N VAL A 82 1.62 -30.84 -2.05
CA VAL A 82 2.90 -31.54 -1.93
C VAL A 82 2.68 -33.01 -1.57
N LYS A 83 1.76 -33.25 -0.64
CA LYS A 83 1.35 -34.59 -0.21
C LYS A 83 -0.15 -34.62 0.06
N PRO A 84 -0.95 -35.30 -0.78
CA PRO A 84 -2.38 -35.45 -0.53
C PRO A 84 -2.65 -36.46 0.60
N ALA A 85 -3.78 -36.29 1.29
CA ALA A 85 -4.25 -37.24 2.29
C ALA A 85 -4.71 -38.57 1.68
N ALA A 86 -5.24 -38.54 0.44
CA ALA A 86 -5.68 -39.72 -0.28
C ALA A 86 -4.52 -40.44 -1.00
N SER A 87 -4.74 -41.73 -1.28
CA SER A 87 -3.89 -42.58 -2.13
C SER A 87 -4.74 -43.25 -3.21
N ASN A 88 -4.12 -43.90 -4.19
CA ASN A 88 -4.86 -44.67 -5.20
C ASN A 88 -5.76 -45.70 -4.49
N PRO A 89 -7.09 -45.62 -4.62
CA PRO A 89 -8.00 -46.50 -3.89
C PRO A 89 -8.06 -47.91 -4.47
N THR A 90 -7.37 -48.19 -5.58
CA THR A 90 -7.45 -49.48 -6.26
C THR A 90 -6.10 -50.20 -6.26
N ALA A 91 -6.13 -51.53 -6.34
CA ALA A 91 -4.92 -52.33 -6.55
C ALA A 91 -4.34 -52.20 -7.97
N ILE A 92 -5.04 -51.52 -8.88
CA ILE A 92 -4.63 -51.33 -10.27
C ILE A 92 -3.84 -50.03 -10.36
N ALA A 93 -2.72 -50.07 -11.08
CA ALA A 93 -1.94 -48.86 -11.34
C ALA A 93 -2.72 -47.91 -12.25
N LEU A 94 -2.75 -46.63 -11.88
CA LEU A 94 -3.30 -45.58 -12.71
C LEU A 94 -2.23 -45.11 -13.71
N PRO A 95 -2.55 -44.99 -15.00
CA PRO A 95 -1.60 -44.48 -15.99
C PRO A 95 -1.27 -42.98 -15.77
N ALA A 96 -0.22 -42.53 -16.46
CA ALA A 96 0.12 -41.12 -16.55
C ALA A 96 -0.98 -40.33 -17.27
N ASP A 97 -1.00 -39.01 -17.06
CA ASP A 97 -1.78 -38.04 -17.85
C ASP A 97 -3.31 -38.24 -17.79
N ILE A 98 -3.82 -38.68 -16.64
CA ILE A 98 -5.27 -38.86 -16.41
C ILE A 98 -5.84 -37.95 -15.32
N MET A 99 -5.01 -37.42 -14.43
CA MET A 99 -5.42 -36.59 -13.30
C MET A 99 -5.53 -35.12 -13.71
N THR A 100 -6.66 -34.49 -13.45
CA THR A 100 -6.90 -33.05 -13.61
C THR A 100 -7.31 -32.46 -12.26
N PRO A 101 -6.37 -31.89 -11.48
CA PRO A 101 -6.71 -31.40 -10.16
C PRO A 101 -7.43 -30.05 -10.23
N THR A 102 -8.38 -29.83 -9.32
CA THR A 102 -9.04 -28.54 -9.11
C THR A 102 -9.07 -28.21 -7.63
N GLY A 103 -9.17 -26.95 -7.26
CA GLY A 103 -9.23 -26.58 -5.85
C GLY A 103 -9.57 -25.13 -5.60
N LYS A 104 -9.55 -24.78 -4.31
CA LYS A 104 -9.82 -23.44 -3.81
C LYS A 104 -8.68 -22.94 -2.95
N VAL A 105 -8.37 -21.66 -3.10
CA VAL A 105 -7.54 -20.91 -2.15
C VAL A 105 -8.45 -19.92 -1.43
N THR A 106 -8.34 -19.87 -0.09
CA THR A 106 -9.12 -18.94 0.74
C THR A 106 -8.30 -17.68 0.97
N LEU A 107 -8.89 -16.51 0.68
CA LEU A 107 -8.31 -15.21 0.95
C LEU A 107 -8.84 -14.67 2.30
N GLY A 108 -7.94 -14.13 3.11
CA GLY A 108 -8.25 -13.50 4.40
C GLY A 108 -7.51 -12.18 4.58
N GLY A 109 -7.78 -11.47 5.69
CA GLY A 109 -7.18 -10.17 5.97
C GLY A 109 -7.92 -9.00 5.31
N ALA A 110 -7.18 -8.10 4.65
CA ALA A 110 -7.70 -6.88 4.04
C ALA A 110 -8.67 -7.14 2.86
N GLN A 111 -8.53 -8.28 2.19
CA GLN A 111 -9.44 -8.76 1.16
C GLN A 111 -9.81 -10.21 1.44
N THR A 112 -11.10 -10.49 1.57
CA THR A 112 -11.63 -11.84 1.82
C THR A 112 -12.26 -12.41 0.55
N GLY A 113 -12.27 -13.73 0.41
CA GLY A 113 -12.85 -14.38 -0.76
C GLY A 113 -12.30 -15.77 -1.02
N SER A 114 -12.60 -16.31 -2.20
CA SER A 114 -12.09 -17.61 -2.63
C SER A 114 -11.63 -17.54 -4.08
N VAL A 115 -10.44 -18.08 -4.36
CA VAL A 115 -9.86 -18.21 -5.69
C VAL A 115 -10.01 -19.66 -6.14
N THR A 116 -10.65 -19.87 -7.29
CA THR A 116 -10.69 -21.20 -7.91
C THR A 116 -9.39 -21.42 -8.68
N VAL A 117 -8.78 -22.59 -8.49
CA VAL A 117 -7.55 -22.98 -9.17
C VAL A 117 -7.76 -24.30 -9.90
N ALA A 118 -7.08 -24.47 -11.04
CA ALA A 118 -7.09 -25.69 -11.83
C ALA A 118 -5.67 -26.05 -12.28
N GLY A 119 -5.36 -27.34 -12.28
CA GLY A 119 -4.11 -27.88 -12.82
C GLY A 119 -4.31 -28.53 -14.19
N PRO A 120 -3.21 -28.75 -14.93
CA PRO A 120 -3.27 -29.47 -16.20
C PRO A 120 -3.67 -30.94 -15.99
N LYS A 121 -4.19 -31.58 -17.04
CA LYS A 121 -4.37 -33.04 -17.08
C LYS A 121 -2.99 -33.72 -17.16
N LYS A 122 -2.32 -33.87 -16.03
CA LYS A 122 -0.92 -34.33 -15.93
C LYS A 122 -0.66 -35.00 -14.59
N ASN A 123 -0.10 -36.20 -14.64
CA ASN A 123 0.46 -36.92 -13.49
C ASN A 123 1.43 -37.99 -13.98
N ASP A 124 2.39 -38.36 -13.13
CA ASP A 124 3.14 -39.61 -13.31
C ASP A 124 2.25 -40.83 -13.03
N PRO A 125 2.57 -42.03 -13.56
CA PRO A 125 1.82 -43.23 -13.24
C PRO A 125 1.76 -43.45 -11.72
N VAL A 126 0.58 -43.79 -11.21
CA VAL A 126 0.35 -44.00 -9.78
C VAL A 126 0.24 -45.50 -9.51
N PRO A 127 1.14 -46.10 -8.73
CA PRO A 127 1.03 -47.52 -8.38
C PRO A 127 -0.31 -47.87 -7.73
N GLY A 128 -0.74 -49.12 -7.86
CA GLY A 128 -1.89 -49.63 -7.12
C GLY A 128 -1.68 -49.45 -5.61
N ASN A 129 -2.68 -48.91 -4.90
CA ASN A 129 -2.59 -48.50 -3.49
C ASN A 129 -1.44 -47.52 -3.17
N GLY A 130 -0.79 -46.94 -4.18
CA GLY A 130 0.32 -46.01 -4.02
C GLY A 130 -0.15 -44.59 -3.71
N ALA A 131 0.76 -43.79 -3.13
CA ALA A 131 0.51 -42.38 -2.90
C ALA A 131 0.37 -41.63 -4.23
N PHE A 132 -0.55 -40.67 -4.29
CA PHE A 132 -0.63 -39.76 -5.42
C PHE A 132 0.62 -38.86 -5.47
N PRO A 133 1.16 -38.57 -6.66
CA PRO A 133 2.26 -37.64 -6.82
C PRO A 133 1.84 -36.22 -6.41
N SER A 134 2.82 -35.36 -6.14
CA SER A 134 2.60 -33.92 -5.98
C SER A 134 2.00 -33.33 -7.26
N PHE A 135 1.08 -32.38 -7.12
CA PHE A 135 0.46 -31.67 -8.24
C PHE A 135 0.21 -30.21 -7.90
N SER A 136 0.17 -29.37 -8.93
CA SER A 136 -0.07 -27.93 -8.81
C SER A 136 -1.27 -27.48 -9.63
N MET A 137 -1.91 -26.43 -9.13
CA MET A 137 -3.08 -25.79 -9.73
C MET A 137 -2.84 -24.29 -9.76
N THR A 138 -3.36 -23.61 -10.77
CA THR A 138 -3.20 -22.16 -10.92
C THR A 138 -4.55 -21.48 -11.04
N GLY A 139 -4.63 -20.24 -10.57
CA GLY A 139 -5.79 -19.36 -10.69
C GLY A 139 -5.38 -17.92 -10.42
N THR A 140 -6.31 -16.99 -10.56
CA THR A 140 -6.01 -15.56 -10.44
C THR A 140 -7.06 -14.84 -9.59
N PHE A 141 -6.65 -13.78 -8.89
CA PHE A 141 -7.58 -12.83 -8.28
C PHE A 141 -7.11 -11.39 -8.50
N THR A 142 -8.06 -10.47 -8.56
CA THR A 142 -7.78 -9.02 -8.63
C THR A 142 -7.75 -8.45 -7.22
N VAL A 143 -6.74 -7.63 -6.93
CA VAL A 143 -6.63 -6.93 -5.65
C VAL A 143 -7.57 -5.74 -5.65
N THR A 144 -8.46 -5.66 -4.66
CA THR A 144 -9.47 -4.59 -4.56
C THR A 144 -9.27 -3.70 -3.34
N THR A 145 -8.52 -4.17 -2.35
CA THR A 145 -8.34 -3.46 -1.07
C THR A 145 -6.86 -3.43 -0.69
N PRO A 146 -6.31 -2.27 -0.27
CA PRO A 146 -4.95 -2.21 0.24
C PRO A 146 -4.85 -2.90 1.62
N GLY A 147 -3.67 -3.44 1.93
CA GLY A 147 -3.37 -4.13 3.19
C GLY A 147 -2.91 -5.58 3.01
N ALA A 148 -2.68 -6.28 4.13
CA ALA A 148 -2.22 -7.67 4.11
C ALA A 148 -3.36 -8.63 3.70
N ILE A 149 -3.10 -9.47 2.70
CA ILE A 149 -4.01 -10.50 2.20
C ILE A 149 -3.37 -11.87 2.44
N THR A 150 -3.98 -12.69 3.29
CA THR A 150 -3.49 -14.03 3.63
C THR A 150 -4.08 -15.07 2.69
N LEU A 151 -3.26 -16.03 2.24
CA LEU A 151 -3.68 -17.13 1.37
C LEU A 151 -3.56 -18.46 2.11
N SER A 152 -4.69 -19.14 2.28
CA SER A 152 -4.77 -20.46 2.91
C SER A 152 -5.25 -21.53 1.92
N PRO A 153 -4.69 -22.75 1.96
CA PRO A 153 -5.23 -23.89 1.23
C PRO A 153 -6.71 -24.13 1.55
N GLY A 154 -7.49 -24.51 0.55
CA GLY A 154 -8.89 -24.87 0.69
C GLY A 154 -9.16 -26.27 0.12
N ASP A 155 -10.44 -26.57 -0.11
CA ASP A 155 -10.87 -27.84 -0.68
C ASP A 155 -10.22 -28.06 -2.05
N TYR A 156 -9.92 -29.32 -2.36
CA TYR A 156 -9.43 -29.73 -3.67
C TYR A 156 -10.12 -31.00 -4.13
N ASN A 157 -10.08 -31.26 -5.43
CA ASN A 157 -10.61 -32.45 -6.04
C ASN A 157 -9.58 -33.04 -7.01
N ILE A 158 -9.38 -34.35 -6.89
CA ILE A 158 -8.59 -35.12 -7.83
C ILE A 158 -9.58 -35.76 -8.80
N HIS A 159 -9.71 -35.16 -9.98
CA HIS A 159 -10.49 -35.73 -11.07
C HIS A 159 -9.60 -36.66 -11.91
N THR A 160 -10.06 -37.87 -12.18
CA THR A 160 -9.36 -38.83 -13.05
C THR A 160 -10.25 -39.20 -14.24
N SER A 161 -9.68 -39.06 -15.44
CA SER A 161 -10.35 -39.31 -16.71
C SER A 161 -9.56 -40.34 -17.52
N TYR A 162 -9.95 -41.61 -17.39
CA TYR A 162 -9.33 -42.76 -18.08
C TYR A 162 -10.37 -43.69 -18.72
N ILE A 163 -10.91 -44.66 -17.95
CA ILE A 163 -11.99 -45.56 -18.38
C ILE A 163 -13.35 -45.04 -17.89
N LEU A 164 -13.35 -44.42 -16.72
CA LEU A 164 -14.47 -43.74 -16.10
C LEU A 164 -14.01 -42.34 -15.70
N GLU A 165 -14.97 -41.43 -15.56
CA GLU A 165 -14.78 -40.12 -14.97
C GLU A 165 -15.03 -40.23 -13.47
N LEU A 166 -13.97 -40.05 -12.67
CA LEU A 166 -14.02 -40.29 -11.23
C LEU A 166 -13.46 -39.10 -10.48
N ASP A 167 -14.23 -38.60 -9.52
CA ASP A 167 -13.84 -37.52 -8.62
C ASP A 167 -13.51 -38.05 -7.23
N THR A 168 -12.43 -37.54 -6.66
CA THR A 168 -12.08 -37.72 -5.25
C THR A 168 -12.05 -36.35 -4.59
N PRO A 169 -13.20 -35.82 -4.16
CA PRO A 169 -13.25 -34.55 -3.46
C PRO A 169 -12.61 -34.70 -2.07
N CYS A 170 -11.76 -33.75 -1.74
CA CYS A 170 -11.02 -33.64 -0.49
C CYS A 170 -11.34 -32.29 0.17
N THR A 171 -12.04 -32.33 1.30
CA THR A 171 -12.49 -31.14 2.03
C THR A 171 -11.62 -30.89 3.25
N VAL A 172 -11.32 -29.62 3.54
CA VAL A 172 -10.62 -29.23 4.77
C VAL A 172 -11.56 -29.39 5.96
N THR A 173 -11.18 -30.17 6.97
CA THR A 173 -12.09 -30.48 8.09
C THR A 173 -12.07 -29.46 9.23
N ASN A 174 -11.05 -28.60 9.28
CA ASN A 174 -10.97 -27.47 10.21
C ASN A 174 -10.64 -26.16 9.46
N PRO A 175 -11.60 -25.61 8.70
CA PRO A 175 -11.37 -24.40 7.91
C PRO A 175 -11.31 -23.13 8.80
N PRO A 176 -10.49 -22.12 8.43
CA PRO A 176 -9.51 -22.14 7.33
C PRO A 176 -8.26 -22.95 7.69
N ALA A 177 -7.62 -23.56 6.67
CA ALA A 177 -6.29 -24.14 6.84
C ALA A 177 -5.27 -23.06 7.26
N PRO A 178 -4.12 -23.45 7.85
CA PRO A 178 -3.06 -22.50 8.19
C PRO A 178 -2.64 -21.66 6.98
N VAL A 179 -2.28 -20.39 7.25
CA VAL A 179 -1.83 -19.46 6.21
C VAL A 179 -0.51 -19.98 5.62
N SER A 180 -0.49 -20.15 4.30
CA SER A 180 0.70 -20.61 3.58
C SER A 180 1.51 -19.44 3.03
N GLU A 181 0.84 -18.35 2.63
CA GLU A 181 1.44 -17.17 2.00
C GLU A 181 0.68 -15.91 2.42
N THR A 182 1.36 -14.75 2.42
CA THR A 182 0.74 -13.45 2.71
C THR A 182 1.32 -12.39 1.80
N VAL A 183 0.46 -11.78 0.97
CA VAL A 183 0.83 -10.64 0.13
C VAL A 183 0.43 -9.33 0.79
N THR A 184 1.17 -8.26 0.53
CA THR A 184 0.81 -6.92 1.06
C THR A 184 0.45 -6.00 -0.09
N ALA A 185 -0.85 -5.70 -0.21
CA ALA A 185 -1.38 -4.83 -1.24
C ALA A 185 -1.16 -3.35 -0.89
N THR A 186 -0.65 -2.57 -1.84
CA THR A 186 -0.53 -1.11 -1.71
C THR A 186 -1.66 -0.41 -2.46
N ALA A 187 -2.08 0.77 -1.97
CA ALA A 187 -3.07 1.57 -2.68
C ALA A 187 -2.47 2.07 -4.01
N THR A 188 -3.20 1.97 -5.11
CA THR A 188 -2.98 2.85 -6.25
C THR A 188 -3.65 4.17 -5.93
N THR A 189 -2.90 5.19 -5.52
CA THR A 189 -3.39 6.57 -5.64
C THR A 189 -3.24 6.95 -7.11
N PRO A 190 -4.35 7.20 -7.85
CA PRO A 190 -4.23 7.85 -9.14
C PRO A 190 -3.51 9.17 -8.90
N VAL A 191 -2.39 9.42 -9.59
CA VAL A 191 -1.72 10.71 -9.48
C VAL A 191 -2.66 11.74 -10.09
N ASN A 192 -3.26 12.59 -9.25
CA ASN A 192 -4.07 13.69 -9.74
C ASN A 192 -3.16 14.71 -10.43
N THR A 193 -3.32 14.84 -11.74
CA THR A 193 -2.52 15.75 -12.58
C THR A 193 -3.26 17.04 -12.92
N ARG A 194 -4.44 17.27 -12.32
CA ARG A 194 -5.22 18.48 -12.56
C ARG A 194 -4.48 19.69 -12.05
N ALA A 195 -4.53 20.76 -12.83
CA ALA A 195 -3.91 22.02 -12.48
C ALA A 195 -4.82 23.16 -12.91
N ILE A 196 -4.70 24.29 -12.19
CA ILE A 196 -5.37 25.53 -12.53
C ILE A 196 -4.41 26.71 -12.50
N SER A 197 -4.75 27.74 -13.26
CA SER A 197 -4.08 29.03 -13.26
C SER A 197 -5.11 30.15 -13.34
N LEU A 198 -4.80 31.27 -12.69
CA LEU A 198 -5.67 32.45 -12.61
C LEU A 198 -5.18 33.53 -13.56
N GLY A 199 -6.12 34.23 -14.22
CA GLY A 199 -5.82 35.38 -15.06
C GLY A 199 -5.26 36.58 -14.28
N SER A 200 -5.56 36.66 -12.98
CA SER A 200 -4.95 37.60 -12.03
C SER A 200 -4.81 36.95 -10.65
N ALA A 201 -3.77 37.31 -9.92
CA ALA A 201 -3.56 36.84 -8.54
C ALA A 201 -4.25 37.72 -7.48
N SER A 202 -4.92 38.80 -7.90
CA SER A 202 -5.68 39.68 -7.02
C SER A 202 -6.79 40.43 -7.76
N GLY A 203 -7.70 41.02 -6.97
CA GLY A 203 -8.81 41.86 -7.44
C GLY A 203 -9.54 42.49 -6.26
N ASN A 204 -10.43 43.45 -6.53
CA ASN A 204 -11.33 43.99 -5.52
C ASN A 204 -12.51 43.02 -5.29
N ALA A 205 -13.19 43.15 -4.14
CA ALA A 205 -14.41 42.41 -3.90
C ALA A 205 -15.47 42.74 -4.99
N GLY A 206 -16.01 41.71 -5.62
CA GLY A 206 -16.94 41.80 -6.76
C GLY A 206 -16.27 41.71 -8.13
N ASP A 207 -14.94 41.72 -8.21
CA ASP A 207 -14.23 41.52 -9.47
C ASP A 207 -14.34 40.04 -9.91
N SER A 208 -14.31 39.87 -11.23
CA SER A 208 -14.29 38.57 -11.89
C SER A 208 -12.84 38.19 -12.22
N VAL A 209 -12.44 36.97 -11.87
CA VAL A 209 -11.15 36.39 -12.25
C VAL A 209 -11.37 35.24 -13.23
N THR A 210 -10.54 35.16 -14.26
CA THR A 210 -10.55 34.02 -15.19
C THR A 210 -9.80 32.85 -14.56
N VAL A 211 -10.39 31.66 -14.59
CA VAL A 211 -9.77 30.41 -14.14
C VAL A 211 -9.61 29.50 -15.36
N THR A 212 -8.37 29.09 -15.60
CA THR A 212 -8.02 28.09 -16.63
C THR A 212 -7.50 26.85 -15.97
N GLY A 213 -7.63 25.69 -16.60
CA GLY A 213 -7.12 24.44 -16.06
C GLY A 213 -7.08 23.30 -17.06
N SER A 214 -6.46 22.20 -16.68
CA SER A 214 -6.20 21.04 -17.53
C SER A 214 -6.37 19.73 -16.78
N ASN A 215 -6.43 18.62 -17.54
CA ASN A 215 -6.50 17.23 -17.05
C ASN A 215 -7.76 16.88 -16.25
N PHE A 216 -8.84 17.63 -16.43
CA PHE A 216 -10.17 17.25 -15.95
C PHE A 216 -10.79 16.18 -16.86
N THR A 217 -11.79 15.44 -16.38
CA THR A 217 -12.49 14.45 -17.22
C THR A 217 -13.17 15.16 -18.41
N PRO A 218 -12.94 14.72 -19.66
CA PRO A 218 -13.59 15.30 -20.82
C PRO A 218 -15.13 15.35 -20.68
N GLY A 219 -15.72 16.53 -20.88
CA GLY A 219 -17.16 16.73 -20.76
C GLY A 219 -17.70 16.83 -19.33
N ALA A 220 -16.87 16.68 -18.30
CA ALA A 220 -17.33 16.81 -16.92
C ALA A 220 -17.65 18.26 -16.54
N THR A 221 -18.61 18.40 -15.61
CA THR A 221 -18.87 19.66 -14.92
C THR A 221 -17.84 19.85 -13.81
N VAL A 222 -17.13 20.97 -13.87
CA VAL A 222 -16.11 21.36 -12.90
C VAL A 222 -16.61 22.59 -12.13
N THR A 223 -16.56 22.49 -10.80
CA THR A 223 -16.90 23.59 -9.90
C THR A 223 -15.66 24.42 -9.62
N LEU A 224 -15.72 25.73 -9.88
CA LEU A 224 -14.76 26.73 -9.42
C LEU A 224 -15.24 27.26 -8.08
N ALA A 225 -14.35 27.36 -7.09
CA ALA A 225 -14.73 27.86 -5.78
C ALA A 225 -13.63 28.68 -5.11
N GLY A 226 -14.04 29.76 -4.45
CA GLY A 226 -13.19 30.53 -3.55
C GLY A 226 -12.90 29.77 -2.25
N ARG A 227 -11.72 29.98 -1.69
CA ARG A 227 -11.26 29.39 -0.44
C ARG A 227 -10.73 30.46 0.52
N SER A 228 -11.20 30.41 1.75
CA SER A 228 -10.65 31.14 2.89
C SER A 228 -9.90 30.14 3.76
N GLY A 229 -8.59 30.00 3.50
CA GLY A 229 -7.84 28.82 3.93
C GLY A 229 -8.45 27.54 3.33
N THR A 230 -9.14 26.75 4.14
CA THR A 230 -9.78 25.50 3.71
C THR A 230 -11.29 25.56 3.66
N ALA A 231 -11.90 26.58 4.28
CA ALA A 231 -13.33 26.82 4.15
C ALA A 231 -13.63 27.26 2.73
N GLN A 232 -14.58 26.58 2.09
CA GLN A 232 -15.13 27.09 0.84
C GLN A 232 -15.94 28.36 1.14
N THR A 233 -15.71 29.42 0.38
CA THR A 233 -16.53 30.63 0.47
C THR A 233 -17.85 30.41 -0.28
N ALA A 234 -18.78 31.37 -0.20
CA ALA A 234 -19.99 31.32 -1.00
C ALA A 234 -19.74 31.55 -2.50
N ASP A 235 -18.54 32.04 -2.86
CA ASP A 235 -18.17 32.32 -4.24
C ASP A 235 -17.93 31.00 -4.99
N THR A 236 -18.87 30.64 -5.87
CA THR A 236 -18.78 29.45 -6.72
C THR A 236 -19.23 29.75 -8.15
N ALA A 237 -18.71 28.98 -9.10
CA ALA A 237 -19.14 28.97 -10.50
C ALA A 237 -18.94 27.56 -11.08
N THR A 238 -19.55 27.26 -12.22
CA THR A 238 -19.37 25.98 -12.91
C THR A 238 -18.91 26.20 -14.35
N VAL A 239 -18.08 25.28 -14.83
CA VAL A 239 -17.58 25.24 -16.21
C VAL A 239 -17.55 23.79 -16.69
N THR A 240 -17.77 23.57 -17.98
CA THR A 240 -17.65 22.23 -18.58
C THR A 240 -16.26 22.03 -19.17
N ALA A 241 -15.62 20.92 -18.82
CA ALA A 241 -14.35 20.53 -19.42
C ALA A 241 -14.52 20.18 -20.90
N SER A 242 -13.62 20.70 -21.74
CA SER A 242 -13.56 20.38 -23.16
C SER A 242 -13.21 18.91 -23.43
N ALA A 243 -13.25 18.49 -24.69
CA ALA A 243 -12.86 17.13 -25.09
C ALA A 243 -11.40 16.76 -24.71
N SER A 244 -10.53 17.76 -24.51
CA SER A 244 -9.15 17.56 -24.06
C SER A 244 -8.99 17.68 -22.53
N GLY A 245 -10.09 17.79 -21.77
CA GLY A 245 -10.03 17.97 -20.32
C GLY A 245 -9.60 19.36 -19.85
N ALA A 246 -9.57 20.35 -20.76
CA ALA A 246 -9.25 21.73 -20.42
C ALA A 246 -10.51 22.51 -20.01
N ILE A 247 -10.38 23.41 -19.03
CA ILE A 247 -11.42 24.33 -18.58
C ILE A 247 -10.99 25.79 -18.79
N SER A 248 -11.96 26.65 -19.07
CA SER A 248 -11.80 28.11 -19.02
C SER A 248 -13.14 28.72 -18.61
N GLY A 249 -13.16 29.33 -17.43
CA GLY A 249 -14.36 29.94 -16.86
C GLY A 249 -14.00 31.15 -16.02
N SER A 250 -15.00 31.77 -15.39
CA SER A 250 -14.78 32.89 -14.49
C SER A 250 -15.46 32.69 -13.16
N LEU A 251 -14.80 33.14 -12.11
CA LEU A 251 -15.32 33.22 -10.75
C LEU A 251 -15.41 34.69 -10.33
N VAL A 252 -16.55 35.12 -9.82
CA VAL A 252 -16.70 36.42 -9.15
C VAL A 252 -16.34 36.23 -7.68
N VAL A 253 -15.43 37.04 -7.16
CA VAL A 253 -14.94 36.91 -5.77
C VAL A 253 -15.48 38.04 -4.91
N ASN A 254 -16.49 37.76 -4.10
CA ASN A 254 -17.11 38.74 -3.19
C ASN A 254 -16.57 38.63 -1.77
N ASP A 255 -16.21 37.43 -1.34
CA ASP A 255 -15.73 37.17 0.01
C ASP A 255 -14.31 37.70 0.17
N LYS A 256 -14.16 38.76 0.97
CA LYS A 256 -12.88 39.42 1.27
C LYS A 256 -11.88 38.53 1.99
N THR A 257 -12.32 37.40 2.53
CA THR A 257 -11.45 36.42 3.17
C THR A 257 -10.89 35.39 2.19
N THR A 258 -11.26 35.45 0.91
CA THR A 258 -10.72 34.55 -0.12
C THR A 258 -9.20 34.73 -0.24
N THR A 259 -8.47 33.64 0.01
CA THR A 259 -7.01 33.53 -0.11
C THR A 259 -6.57 32.62 -1.26
N GLY A 260 -7.49 31.88 -1.85
CA GLY A 260 -7.20 31.01 -2.98
C GLY A 260 -8.45 30.56 -3.73
N ILE A 261 -8.25 29.95 -4.88
CA ILE A 261 -9.31 29.41 -5.74
C ILE A 261 -8.96 27.97 -6.07
N VAL A 262 -9.94 27.08 -6.04
CA VAL A 262 -9.83 25.68 -6.45
C VAL A 262 -10.79 25.39 -7.60
N ALA A 263 -10.53 24.30 -8.32
CA ALA A 263 -11.47 23.71 -9.26
C ALA A 263 -11.62 22.21 -8.96
N TYR A 264 -12.82 21.63 -9.02
CA TYR A 264 -13.00 20.21 -8.72
C TYR A 264 -14.20 19.58 -9.44
N GLU A 265 -14.11 18.27 -9.66
CA GLU A 265 -15.22 17.44 -10.14
C GLU A 265 -16.00 16.82 -8.97
N GLY A 266 -17.30 16.61 -9.16
CA GLY A 266 -18.18 16.07 -8.12
C GLY A 266 -18.76 17.13 -7.18
N ASN A 267 -19.27 16.69 -6.04
CA ASN A 267 -20.09 17.53 -5.14
C ASN A 267 -19.25 18.37 -4.16
N ALA A 268 -18.00 17.99 -3.94
CA ALA A 268 -17.07 18.66 -3.04
C ALA A 268 -15.65 18.44 -3.54
N TRP A 269 -14.75 19.34 -3.15
CA TRP A 269 -13.33 19.18 -3.44
C TRP A 269 -12.76 17.96 -2.70
N SER A 270 -11.93 17.20 -3.41
CA SER A 270 -11.09 16.13 -2.88
C SER A 270 -9.74 16.11 -3.61
N ASP A 271 -8.73 15.52 -2.99
CA ASP A 271 -7.42 15.31 -3.61
C ASP A 271 -7.46 14.52 -4.92
N ASP A 272 -8.43 13.63 -5.10
CA ASP A 272 -8.53 12.80 -6.32
C ASP A 272 -9.12 13.55 -7.52
N LEU A 273 -9.96 14.56 -7.25
CA LEU A 273 -10.81 15.23 -8.24
C LEU A 273 -10.63 16.74 -8.30
N GLY A 274 -9.76 17.30 -7.45
CA GLY A 274 -9.55 18.74 -7.29
C GLY A 274 -8.28 19.26 -7.97
N ALA A 275 -8.18 20.57 -8.10
CA ALA A 275 -6.99 21.29 -8.54
C ALA A 275 -6.83 22.57 -7.73
N GLY A 276 -5.58 22.96 -7.49
CA GLY A 276 -5.24 24.11 -6.66
C GLY A 276 -5.08 23.75 -5.17
N PRO A 277 -5.11 24.74 -4.27
CA PRO A 277 -5.53 26.13 -4.53
C PRO A 277 -4.50 26.93 -5.33
N ALA A 278 -4.97 27.73 -6.28
CA ALA A 278 -4.21 28.84 -6.82
C ALA A 278 -4.41 30.06 -5.92
N ALA A 279 -3.32 30.67 -5.46
CA ALA A 279 -3.39 31.81 -4.54
C ALA A 279 -4.11 33.02 -5.17
N TYR A 280 -4.99 33.65 -4.40
CA TYR A 280 -5.73 34.84 -4.81
C TYR A 280 -5.88 35.81 -3.64
N VAL A 281 -5.74 37.12 -3.88
CA VAL A 281 -5.85 38.14 -2.84
C VAL A 281 -6.98 39.11 -3.17
N VAL A 282 -7.92 39.27 -2.23
CA VAL A 282 -8.92 40.34 -2.31
C VAL A 282 -8.34 41.62 -1.72
N ASN A 283 -8.30 42.69 -2.52
CA ASN A 283 -7.79 43.99 -2.09
C ASN A 283 -8.69 44.60 -1.02
N ASP A 284 -8.12 45.04 0.09
CA ASP A 284 -8.86 45.78 1.11
C ASP A 284 -9.03 47.25 0.69
N THR A 285 -10.22 47.58 0.19
CA THR A 285 -10.63 48.92 -0.24
C THR A 285 -11.32 49.72 0.87
N THR A 286 -11.27 49.27 2.13
CA THR A 286 -11.91 49.97 3.26
C THR A 286 -11.35 51.39 3.42
N PRO A 287 -12.21 52.43 3.42
CA PRO A 287 -11.77 53.82 3.61
C PRO A 287 -11.11 54.04 4.97
N VAL A 288 -10.10 54.90 5.01
CA VAL A 288 -9.38 55.27 6.24
C VAL A 288 -10.06 56.49 6.86
N PRO A 289 -10.43 56.45 8.16
CA PRO A 289 -11.00 57.62 8.84
C PRO A 289 -10.06 58.84 8.86
N PRO A 290 -10.60 60.08 8.94
CA PRO A 290 -9.77 61.27 9.09
C PRO A 290 -8.82 61.20 10.29
N GLY A 291 -7.58 61.66 10.13
CA GLY A 291 -6.57 61.63 11.20
C GLY A 291 -5.96 60.26 11.49
N SER A 292 -6.29 59.22 10.71
CA SER A 292 -5.76 57.86 10.88
C SER A 292 -4.81 57.45 9.75
N GLN A 293 -3.98 56.42 9.98
CA GLN A 293 -3.11 55.80 8.97
C GLN A 293 -3.47 54.33 8.80
N LYS A 294 -3.46 53.83 7.55
CA LYS A 294 -3.63 52.41 7.24
C LYS A 294 -2.26 51.73 7.16
N LEU A 295 -1.99 50.85 8.11
CA LEU A 295 -0.82 49.98 8.06
C LEU A 295 -1.20 48.71 7.29
N THR A 296 -0.46 48.40 6.22
CA THR A 296 -0.70 47.20 5.40
C THR A 296 0.55 46.32 5.36
N THR A 297 0.33 45.01 5.29
CA THR A 297 1.37 44.01 5.02
C THR A 297 0.79 42.97 4.06
N THR A 298 1.65 42.27 3.33
CA THR A 298 1.24 41.23 2.39
C THR A 298 2.02 39.97 2.67
N VAL A 299 1.30 38.87 2.90
CA VAL A 299 1.86 37.52 2.98
C VAL A 299 1.65 36.87 1.60
N LYS A 300 2.72 36.45 0.94
CA LYS A 300 2.65 35.75 -0.34
C LYS A 300 2.65 34.25 -0.10
N ALA A 301 1.81 33.52 -0.84
CA ALA A 301 1.87 32.06 -0.87
C ALA A 301 3.22 31.62 -1.48
N GLY A 302 3.76 30.52 -0.95
CA GLY A 302 4.92 29.83 -1.50
C GLY A 302 4.51 28.60 -2.31
N THR A 303 5.47 27.70 -2.51
CA THR A 303 5.27 26.45 -3.26
C THR A 303 5.40 25.23 -2.35
N LEU A 304 5.00 24.07 -2.86
CA LEU A 304 5.46 22.78 -2.35
C LEU A 304 6.84 22.49 -2.95
N SER A 305 7.83 22.15 -2.12
CA SER A 305 9.19 21.86 -2.60
C SER A 305 9.90 20.85 -1.70
N MET A 306 10.88 20.16 -2.27
CA MET A 306 11.83 19.33 -1.53
C MET A 306 13.27 19.70 -1.85
N ALA A 307 14.16 19.48 -0.88
CA ALA A 307 15.61 19.52 -1.05
C ALA A 307 16.23 18.32 -0.30
N GLN A 308 17.32 17.77 -0.83
CA GLN A 308 18.05 16.65 -0.21
C GLN A 308 19.48 17.08 0.14
N ALA A 309 19.99 16.60 1.28
CA ALA A 309 21.30 17.01 1.81
C ALA A 309 22.53 16.48 1.03
N GLY A 310 22.34 15.55 0.08
CA GLY A 310 23.42 14.96 -0.72
C GLY A 310 22.88 13.97 -1.76
N ASP A 311 23.73 13.56 -2.72
CA ASP A 311 23.36 12.77 -3.91
C ASP A 311 23.80 11.30 -3.86
N ALA A 312 24.62 10.91 -2.88
CA ALA A 312 25.08 9.53 -2.69
C ALA A 312 24.84 9.03 -1.26
N VAL A 313 24.46 7.77 -1.14
CA VAL A 313 24.34 7.04 0.14
C VAL A 313 25.23 5.80 0.07
N GLY A 314 26.16 5.69 1.00
CA GLY A 314 26.96 4.47 1.18
C GLY A 314 26.22 3.46 2.05
N LEU A 315 26.18 2.20 1.61
CA LEU A 315 25.71 1.08 2.42
C LEU A 315 26.92 0.29 2.96
N SER A 316 26.73 -0.41 4.09
CA SER A 316 27.77 -1.21 4.73
C SER A 316 28.17 -2.43 3.87
N ALA A 317 29.43 -2.88 4.00
CA ALA A 317 29.92 -4.01 3.23
C ALA A 317 29.33 -5.34 3.72
N VAL A 318 29.16 -6.29 2.79
CA VAL A 318 28.73 -7.66 3.07
C VAL A 318 29.84 -8.62 2.64
N ASP A 319 30.20 -9.56 3.53
CA ASP A 319 31.22 -10.56 3.25
C ASP A 319 30.76 -11.54 2.16
N PHE A 320 31.66 -11.80 1.21
CA PHE A 320 31.43 -12.81 0.17
C PHE A 320 31.05 -14.17 0.77
N GLY A 321 30.08 -14.84 0.15
CA GLY A 321 29.61 -16.16 0.56
C GLY A 321 28.68 -16.20 1.78
N LYS A 322 28.51 -15.08 2.51
CA LYS A 322 27.53 -14.99 3.61
C LYS A 322 26.21 -14.38 3.15
N GLY A 323 26.27 -13.35 2.32
CA GLY A 323 25.10 -12.52 1.99
C GLY A 323 24.58 -11.77 3.22
N GLY A 324 23.40 -11.18 3.09
CA GLY A 324 22.67 -10.50 4.16
C GLY A 324 22.60 -8.98 3.99
N ALA A 325 22.17 -8.32 5.06
CA ALA A 325 21.79 -6.90 5.03
C ALA A 325 23.00 -5.96 4.91
N SER A 326 23.04 -5.21 3.80
CA SER A 326 23.87 -4.03 3.60
C SER A 326 23.07 -2.80 3.99
N THR A 327 23.48 -2.13 5.08
CA THR A 327 22.69 -1.09 5.75
C THR A 327 23.29 0.30 5.62
N GLY A 328 22.43 1.33 5.60
CA GLY A 328 22.83 2.73 5.56
C GLY A 328 21.69 3.66 5.97
N ALA A 329 21.91 4.97 5.84
CA ALA A 329 20.89 5.98 6.12
C ALA A 329 20.67 6.85 4.88
N LEU A 330 19.40 7.10 4.56
CA LEU A 330 19.03 8.05 3.51
C LEU A 330 19.51 9.46 3.91
N ASN A 331 20.06 10.21 2.95
CA ASN A 331 20.31 11.63 3.17
C ASN A 331 18.99 12.35 3.44
N THR A 332 18.94 13.11 4.54
CA THR A 332 17.75 13.83 4.96
C THR A 332 17.15 14.65 3.82
N VAL A 333 15.84 14.52 3.66
CA VAL A 333 15.03 15.30 2.73
C VAL A 333 14.26 16.34 3.52
N THR A 334 14.40 17.61 3.15
CA THR A 334 13.59 18.70 3.68
C THR A 334 12.41 18.93 2.75
N VAL A 335 11.18 18.80 3.26
CA VAL A 335 9.96 19.18 2.55
C VAL A 335 9.47 20.52 3.09
N GLN A 336 9.13 21.44 2.20
CA GLN A 336 8.48 22.71 2.53
C GLN A 336 7.16 22.81 1.80
N ASP A 337 6.07 22.89 2.55
CA ASP A 337 4.74 23.17 1.99
C ASP A 337 4.30 24.57 2.43
N PHE A 338 4.41 25.53 1.51
CA PHE A 338 4.00 26.91 1.75
C PHE A 338 2.79 27.32 0.90
N ARG A 339 2.01 26.35 0.41
CA ARG A 339 0.81 26.62 -0.39
C ARG A 339 -0.32 27.23 0.44
N GLY A 340 -0.44 26.86 1.72
CA GLY A 340 -1.43 27.42 2.64
C GLY A 340 -2.88 27.01 2.33
N GLY A 341 -3.08 25.79 1.82
CA GLY A 341 -4.36 25.26 1.34
C GLY A 341 -4.88 24.08 2.17
N PRO A 342 -5.87 23.32 1.66
CA PRO A 342 -6.31 22.07 2.26
C PRO A 342 -5.49 20.85 1.84
N ALA A 343 -4.82 20.93 0.69
CA ALA A 343 -4.15 19.81 0.05
C ALA A 343 -2.93 19.36 0.83
N GLY A 344 -2.88 18.07 1.16
CA GLY A 344 -1.73 17.40 1.74
C GLY A 344 -0.58 17.26 0.74
N TRP A 345 0.43 16.48 1.11
CA TRP A 345 1.53 16.12 0.22
C TRP A 345 1.98 14.69 0.47
N SER A 346 2.56 14.06 -0.55
CA SER A 346 3.13 12.72 -0.48
C SER A 346 4.52 12.69 -1.10
N LEU A 347 5.48 12.15 -0.35
CA LEU A 347 6.83 11.88 -0.81
C LEU A 347 7.00 10.38 -1.00
N THR A 348 7.21 9.94 -2.24
CA THR A 348 7.39 8.54 -2.62
C THR A 348 8.80 8.30 -3.16
N GLY A 349 9.25 7.05 -3.16
CA GLY A 349 10.55 6.67 -3.71
C GLY A 349 10.48 5.34 -4.43
N LYS A 350 11.26 5.20 -5.51
CA LYS A 350 11.47 3.96 -6.28
C LYS A 350 12.95 3.76 -6.56
N VAL A 351 13.41 2.51 -6.58
CA VAL A 351 14.81 2.19 -6.84
C VAL A 351 14.98 1.36 -8.09
N THR A 352 16.07 1.59 -8.84
CA THR A 352 16.49 0.69 -9.93
C THR A 352 17.21 -0.52 -9.37
N ASP A 353 17.40 -1.53 -10.22
CA ASP A 353 18.30 -2.64 -9.90
C ASP A 353 19.71 -2.12 -9.57
N PHE A 354 20.39 -2.82 -8.67
CA PHE A 354 21.77 -2.54 -8.34
C PHE A 354 22.68 -3.34 -9.26
N THR A 355 23.43 -2.63 -10.10
CA THR A 355 24.31 -3.25 -11.10
C THR A 355 25.76 -3.20 -10.63
N GLY A 356 26.45 -4.33 -10.71
CA GLY A 356 27.87 -4.46 -10.38
C GLY A 356 28.59 -5.43 -11.32
N PRO A 357 29.85 -5.79 -11.01
CA PRO A 357 30.66 -6.65 -11.88
C PRO A 357 30.09 -8.06 -11.99
N GLY A 358 29.52 -8.39 -13.14
CA GLY A 358 29.09 -9.76 -13.47
C GLY A 358 27.81 -10.23 -12.77
N ALA A 359 27.10 -9.36 -12.03
CA ALA A 359 25.81 -9.68 -11.43
C ALA A 359 24.95 -8.42 -11.21
N LYS A 360 23.68 -8.68 -10.89
CA LYS A 360 22.66 -7.71 -10.50
C LYS A 360 22.11 -8.12 -9.13
N ILE A 361 21.77 -7.15 -8.30
CA ILE A 361 20.89 -7.34 -7.14
C ILE A 361 19.57 -6.64 -7.49
N ASP A 362 18.46 -7.37 -7.41
CA ASP A 362 17.14 -6.85 -7.75
C ASP A 362 16.76 -5.64 -6.89
N ALA A 363 16.12 -4.64 -7.49
CA ALA A 363 15.56 -3.49 -6.80
C ALA A 363 14.64 -3.89 -5.62
N GLY A 364 13.94 -5.02 -5.74
CA GLY A 364 13.08 -5.58 -4.69
C GLY A 364 13.83 -6.00 -3.43
N ALA A 365 15.16 -6.12 -3.47
CA ALA A 365 15.99 -6.42 -2.32
C ALA A 365 16.24 -5.21 -1.42
N LEU A 366 15.97 -3.98 -1.88
CA LEU A 366 16.08 -2.78 -1.05
C LEU A 366 14.79 -2.57 -0.25
N SER A 367 14.95 -2.51 1.07
CA SER A 367 13.92 -2.09 2.01
C SER A 367 14.35 -0.82 2.74
N TRP A 368 13.36 -0.12 3.29
CA TRP A 368 13.59 1.05 4.12
C TRP A 368 12.73 1.05 5.39
N THR A 369 13.13 1.85 6.37
CA THR A 369 12.35 2.18 7.56
C THR A 369 12.23 3.70 7.64
N PRO A 370 11.12 4.27 7.15
CA PRO A 370 10.94 5.71 7.12
C PRO A 370 10.83 6.35 8.50
N ALA A 371 11.27 7.59 8.60
CA ALA A 371 11.05 8.48 9.73
C ALA A 371 10.70 9.87 9.21
N CYS A 372 9.80 10.57 9.92
CA CYS A 372 9.49 11.94 9.59
C CYS A 372 9.30 12.78 10.84
N ALA A 373 9.82 14.00 10.81
CA ALA A 373 9.66 14.98 11.88
C ALA A 373 9.07 16.28 11.35
N THR A 374 8.24 16.89 12.20
CA THR A 374 7.55 18.15 11.93
C THR A 374 8.26 19.28 12.65
N LYS A 375 8.62 20.35 11.93
CA LYS A 375 9.20 21.54 12.56
C LYS A 375 8.14 22.25 13.40
N ALA A 376 8.52 22.66 14.61
CA ALA A 376 7.64 23.43 15.50
C ALA A 376 7.06 24.68 14.80
N GLY A 377 5.75 24.88 14.95
CA GLY A 377 5.00 25.95 14.29
C GLY A 377 4.46 25.60 12.90
N SER A 378 4.77 24.42 12.36
CA SER A 378 4.12 23.92 11.15
C SER A 378 2.63 23.61 11.42
N PRO A 379 1.71 24.08 10.57
CA PRO A 379 0.29 23.74 10.67
C PRO A 379 -0.02 22.24 10.56
N SER A 380 0.75 21.52 9.74
CA SER A 380 0.54 20.09 9.53
C SER A 380 1.45 19.20 10.34
N THR A 381 1.04 17.95 10.50
CA THR A 381 1.88 16.86 11.02
C THR A 381 2.36 16.00 9.87
N CYS A 382 3.66 15.70 9.87
CA CYS A 382 4.22 14.69 8.98
C CYS A 382 4.02 13.28 9.52
N VAL A 383 3.64 12.37 8.64
CA VAL A 383 3.43 10.94 8.90
C VAL A 383 4.46 10.16 8.11
N ALA A 384 5.25 9.33 8.79
CA ALA A 384 6.18 8.42 8.14
C ALA A 384 5.43 7.31 7.38
N GLY A 385 5.95 6.91 6.24
CA GLY A 385 5.48 5.73 5.51
C GLY A 385 5.77 4.43 6.25
N SER A 386 5.26 3.32 5.72
CA SER A 386 5.49 2.00 6.31
C SER A 386 6.91 1.48 6.00
N ALA A 387 7.51 0.79 6.96
CA ALA A 387 8.73 0.03 6.72
C ALA A 387 8.45 -1.14 5.76
N GLY A 388 9.38 -1.42 4.85
CA GLY A 388 9.21 -2.46 3.85
C GLY A 388 10.03 -2.21 2.58
N THR A 389 9.81 -3.06 1.57
CA THR A 389 10.47 -2.98 0.27
C THR A 389 10.13 -1.69 -0.47
N VAL A 390 11.13 -1.09 -1.11
CA VAL A 390 10.97 0.07 -1.99
C VAL A 390 10.69 -0.39 -3.41
N GLY A 391 11.59 -1.21 -3.96
CA GLY A 391 11.47 -1.80 -5.30
C GLY A 391 11.29 -0.81 -6.45
N THR A 392 10.99 -1.35 -7.62
CA THR A 392 10.65 -0.56 -8.82
C THR A 392 9.22 -0.01 -8.78
N SER A 393 8.33 -0.70 -8.06
CA SER A 393 6.93 -0.29 -7.84
C SER A 393 6.80 0.98 -7.01
N GLY A 394 7.80 1.29 -6.21
CA GLY A 394 7.88 2.42 -5.31
C GLY A 394 7.08 2.25 -4.02
N ALA A 395 7.44 3.03 -3.01
CA ALA A 395 6.75 3.08 -1.72
C ALA A 395 6.65 4.53 -1.22
N THR A 396 5.69 4.80 -0.34
CA THR A 396 5.58 6.10 0.36
C THR A 396 6.66 6.20 1.43
N LEU A 397 7.44 7.26 1.39
CA LEU A 397 8.45 7.58 2.38
C LEU A 397 7.85 8.43 3.52
N ALA A 398 7.11 9.47 3.18
CA ALA A 398 6.39 10.30 4.14
C ALA A 398 5.22 11.02 3.48
N SER A 399 4.27 11.49 4.29
CA SER A 399 3.14 12.26 3.80
C SER A 399 2.58 13.20 4.88
N THR A 400 1.80 14.16 4.45
CA THR A 400 0.85 14.89 5.28
C THR A 400 -0.52 14.71 4.65
N PRO A 401 -1.55 14.25 5.41
CA PRO A 401 -2.89 14.14 4.86
C PRO A 401 -3.50 15.51 4.62
N ASP A 402 -4.56 15.55 3.82
CA ASP A 402 -5.45 16.69 3.73
C ASP A 402 -5.93 17.15 5.11
N GLY A 403 -6.15 18.47 5.22
CA GLY A 403 -6.58 19.06 6.47
C GLY A 403 -7.26 20.40 6.30
N THR A 404 -7.63 21.01 7.43
CA THR A 404 -8.21 22.35 7.48
C THR A 404 -7.19 23.47 7.33
N LEU A 405 -5.90 23.16 7.31
CA LEU A 405 -4.82 24.04 6.88
C LEU A 405 -3.60 23.15 6.74
N THR A 406 -3.06 23.06 5.54
CA THR A 406 -1.80 22.37 5.29
C THR A 406 -0.67 23.36 5.11
N GLY A 407 0.50 22.95 5.57
CA GLY A 407 1.73 23.69 5.39
C GLY A 407 2.76 23.42 6.47
N GLY A 408 3.94 24.00 6.27
CA GLY A 408 5.04 23.95 7.21
C GLY A 408 6.32 23.41 6.59
N GLN A 409 7.22 22.95 7.46
CA GLN A 409 8.52 22.41 7.09
C GLN A 409 8.76 21.09 7.84
N PHE A 410 9.28 20.11 7.11
CA PHE A 410 9.40 18.73 7.58
C PHE A 410 10.78 18.18 7.20
N THR A 411 11.31 17.30 8.05
CA THR A 411 12.51 16.51 7.74
C THR A 411 12.11 15.06 7.61
N VAL A 412 12.49 14.44 6.51
CA VAL A 412 12.17 13.06 6.17
C VAL A 412 13.48 12.28 6.05
N ASP A 413 13.55 11.16 6.75
CA ASP A 413 14.70 10.29 6.84
C ASP A 413 14.28 8.82 6.60
N ALA A 414 15.25 7.94 6.36
CA ALA A 414 15.00 6.50 6.37
C ALA A 414 16.26 5.71 6.69
N GLY A 415 16.11 4.63 7.46
CA GLY A 415 17.10 3.55 7.46
C GLY A 415 16.96 2.73 6.17
N LEU A 416 18.07 2.42 5.51
CA LEU A 416 18.10 1.59 4.29
C LEU A 416 18.70 0.21 4.61
N SER A 417 18.16 -0.83 4.01
CA SER A 417 18.67 -2.20 4.09
C SER A 417 18.51 -2.90 2.75
N LEU A 418 19.62 -3.15 2.06
CA LEU A 418 19.69 -3.95 0.84
C LEU A 418 20.05 -5.39 1.21
N ASP A 419 19.18 -6.34 0.90
CA ASP A 419 19.49 -7.76 1.08
C ASP A 419 20.41 -8.25 -0.04
N VAL A 420 21.68 -8.51 0.29
CA VAL A 420 22.68 -8.94 -0.69
C VAL A 420 22.70 -10.48 -0.72
N PRO A 421 22.43 -11.12 -1.87
CA PRO A 421 22.47 -12.58 -1.96
C PRO A 421 23.85 -13.15 -1.59
N ALA A 422 23.86 -14.33 -0.99
CA ALA A 422 25.09 -15.07 -0.78
C ALA A 422 25.79 -15.33 -2.12
N PHE A 423 27.13 -15.30 -2.10
CA PHE A 423 27.98 -15.48 -3.28
C PHE A 423 27.80 -14.42 -4.39
N THR A 424 27.18 -13.27 -4.11
CA THR A 424 27.23 -12.10 -5.00
C THR A 424 28.70 -11.77 -5.32
N PRO A 425 29.11 -11.68 -6.60
CA PRO A 425 30.49 -11.41 -6.98
C PRO A 425 31.04 -10.17 -6.27
N PRO A 426 32.26 -10.22 -5.70
CA PRO A 426 32.86 -9.05 -5.05
C PRO A 426 33.00 -7.86 -6.02
N GLY A 427 32.52 -6.69 -5.60
CA GLY A 427 32.57 -5.47 -6.41
C GLY A 427 31.62 -4.40 -5.89
N SER A 428 31.65 -3.22 -6.52
CA SER A 428 30.72 -2.14 -6.23
C SER A 428 29.43 -2.33 -7.02
N TYR A 429 28.30 -2.28 -6.32
CA TYR A 429 26.97 -2.31 -6.92
C TYR A 429 26.30 -0.96 -6.71
N SER A 430 25.67 -0.44 -7.76
CA SER A 430 25.00 0.86 -7.71
C SER A 430 23.60 0.78 -8.28
N GLY A 431 22.65 1.41 -7.59
CA GLY A 431 21.27 1.61 -8.02
C GLY A 431 20.89 3.07 -7.76
N VAL A 432 19.82 3.54 -8.42
CA VAL A 432 19.33 4.91 -8.30
C VAL A 432 18.00 4.91 -7.56
N LEU A 433 17.96 5.52 -6.39
CA LEU A 433 16.73 5.83 -5.66
C LEU A 433 16.19 7.18 -6.13
N THR A 434 15.06 7.17 -6.84
CA THR A 434 14.36 8.38 -7.27
C THR A 434 13.26 8.72 -6.28
N LEU A 435 13.30 9.93 -5.73
CA LEU A 435 12.25 10.47 -4.87
C LEU A 435 11.32 11.39 -5.67
N THR A 436 10.02 11.37 -5.35
CA THR A 436 9.01 12.19 -6.03
C THR A 436 8.06 12.78 -5.00
N LEU A 437 7.94 14.10 -5.02
CA LEU A 437 7.02 14.88 -4.18
C LEU A 437 5.81 15.29 -5.00
N THR A 438 4.61 15.05 -4.45
CA THR A 438 3.32 15.44 -5.04
C THR A 438 2.45 16.16 -4.02
#